data_AF-A0A6N9TV93-F1
#
_entry.id   AF-A0A6N9TV93-F1
#
_cell.length_a   1.000
_cell.length_b   1.000
_cell.length_c   1.000
_cell.angle_alpha   90.00
_cell.angle_beta   90.00
_cell.angle_gamma   90.00
#
_symmetry.space_group_name_H-M   'P 1'
#
loop_
_entity.id
_entity.type
_entity.pdbx_description
1 polymer ?
#
loop_
_entity_poly.entity_id
_entity_poly.type
_entity_poly.pdbx_seq_one_letter_code
_entity_poly.pdbx_strand_id
1 'polypeptide(L)'
;MVESTTTVRHDVTVDFGCIELTGALVHDNENRLLEPEIADGPAEPISISLQTYGFTPEPGNVFIKDWSEHCGLTARLVQAGLVTPVQTLTVGPYFSTAYEVQVTL
;
A
#
# COMPACT_ATOMS: atom_id res chain seq x y z
N MET A 1 -10.98 0.30 24.95
CA MET A 1 -11.17 -0.38 23.66
C MET A 1 -10.52 0.53 22.65
N VAL A 2 -9.59 0.02 21.85
CA VAL A 2 -9.13 0.74 20.66
C VAL A 2 -10.08 0.35 19.53
N GLU A 3 -10.45 1.32 18.70
CA GLU A 3 -11.33 1.09 17.56
C GLU A 3 -10.45 0.76 16.36
N SER A 4 -10.28 -0.54 16.09
CA SER A 4 -9.56 -1.05 14.92
C SER A 4 -10.18 -0.48 13.65
N THR A 5 -9.59 0.61 13.16
CA THR A 5 -10.18 1.45 12.12
C THR A 5 -9.80 0.87 10.76
N THR A 6 -10.34 -0.32 10.48
CA THR A 6 -10.22 -0.98 9.19
C THR A 6 -11.20 -0.35 8.21
N THR A 7 -10.69 0.30 7.17
CA THR A 7 -11.49 0.88 6.09
C THR A 7 -11.45 -0.05 4.89
N VAL A 8 -12.60 -0.38 4.32
CA VAL A 8 -12.73 -1.25 3.15
C VAL A 8 -13.45 -0.53 2.03
N ARG A 9 -12.91 -0.59 0.82
CA ARG A 9 -13.55 -0.08 -0.40
C ARG A 9 -13.67 -1.18 -1.42
N HIS A 10 -14.91 -1.52 -1.77
CA HIS A 10 -15.23 -2.52 -2.79
C HIS A 10 -15.16 -1.93 -4.21
N ASP A 11 -15.22 -2.81 -5.22
CA ASP A 11 -15.17 -2.47 -6.64
C ASP A 11 -13.93 -1.66 -7.04
N VAL A 12 -12.80 -1.95 -6.39
CA VAL A 12 -11.49 -1.33 -6.67
C VAL A 12 -10.72 -2.23 -7.64
N THR A 13 -10.32 -1.66 -8.78
CA THR A 13 -9.33 -2.27 -9.69
C THR A 13 -7.94 -1.75 -9.35
N VAL A 14 -6.99 -2.65 -9.14
CA VAL A 14 -5.56 -2.35 -8.99
C VAL A 14 -4.80 -2.88 -10.20
N ASP A 15 -4.12 -2.01 -10.92
CA ASP A 15 -3.16 -2.36 -11.96
C ASP A 15 -1.79 -2.65 -11.32
N PHE A 16 -1.28 -3.87 -11.50
CA PHE A 16 0.06 -4.30 -11.07
C PHE A 16 1.10 -4.19 -12.18
N GLY A 17 0.71 -3.73 -13.37
CA GLY A 17 1.55 -3.54 -14.56
C GLY A 17 1.68 -4.77 -15.46
N CYS A 18 1.39 -5.96 -14.93
CA CYS A 18 1.29 -7.22 -15.67
C CYS A 18 -0.13 -7.82 -15.65
N ILE A 19 -0.98 -7.37 -14.73
CA ILE A 19 -2.36 -7.81 -14.54
C ILE A 19 -3.15 -6.69 -13.84
N GLU A 20 -4.42 -6.54 -14.20
CA GLU A 20 -5.39 -5.75 -13.45
C GLU A 20 -6.26 -6.70 -12.62
N LEU A 21 -6.42 -6.42 -11.32
CA LEU A 21 -7.22 -7.24 -10.41
C LEU A 21 -8.29 -6.37 -9.73
N THR A 22 -9.54 -6.79 -9.85
CA THR A 22 -10.70 -6.11 -9.24
C THR A 22 -11.18 -6.87 -8.02
N GLY A 23 -11.37 -6.17 -6.91
CA GLY A 23 -11.81 -6.75 -5.65
C GLY A 23 -12.19 -5.66 -4.64
N ALA A 24 -11.88 -5.89 -3.37
CA ALA A 24 -11.86 -4.84 -2.35
C ALA A 24 -10.42 -4.45 -2.01
N LEU A 25 -10.22 -3.20 -1.61
CA LEU A 25 -8.98 -2.72 -1.01
C LEU A 25 -9.23 -2.45 0.47
N VAL A 26 -8.45 -3.10 1.33
CA VAL A 26 -8.55 -3.05 2.79
C VAL A 26 -7.38 -2.26 3.35
N HIS A 27 -7.67 -1.31 4.24
CA HIS A 27 -6.68 -0.53 4.96
C HIS A 27 -6.90 -0.68 6.47
N ASP A 28 -5.97 -1.35 7.14
CA ASP A 28 -5.89 -1.41 8.60
C ASP A 28 -4.96 -0.30 9.10
N ASN A 29 -5.58 0.73 9.68
CA ASN A 29 -4.85 1.87 10.26
C ASN A 29 -4.08 1.52 11.54
N GLU A 30 -4.48 0.50 12.32
CA GLU A 30 -3.73 0.09 13.52
C GLU A 30 -2.44 -0.62 13.14
N ASN A 31 -2.51 -1.57 12.21
CA ASN A 31 -1.36 -2.33 11.73
C ASN A 31 -0.55 -1.62 10.62
N ARG A 32 -1.04 -0.49 10.11
CA ARG A 32 -0.47 0.27 8.95
C ARG A 32 -0.35 -0.60 7.70
N LEU A 33 -1.40 -1.38 7.46
CA LEU A 33 -1.48 -2.39 6.40
C LEU A 33 -2.44 -1.93 5.31
N LEU A 34 -2.05 -2.12 4.05
CA LEU A 34 -2.91 -1.94 2.87
C LEU A 34 -2.81 -3.21 2.04
N GLU A 35 -3.92 -3.93 1.89
CA GLU A 35 -3.99 -5.23 1.25
C GLU A 35 -5.24 -5.39 0.36
N PRO A 36 -5.12 -6.01 -0.83
CA PRO A 36 -6.25 -6.23 -1.71
C PRO A 36 -6.92 -7.59 -1.43
N GLU A 37 -8.21 -7.56 -1.08
CA GLU A 37 -9.06 -8.75 -1.03
C GLU A 37 -9.57 -9.05 -2.45
N ILE A 38 -8.94 -10.02 -3.11
CA ILE A 38 -9.25 -10.47 -4.48
C ILE A 38 -9.69 -11.93 -4.43
N ALA A 39 -10.72 -12.29 -5.21
CA ALA A 39 -11.40 -13.59 -5.09
C ALA A 39 -10.52 -14.82 -5.47
N ASP A 40 -9.47 -14.64 -6.26
CA ASP A 40 -8.65 -15.71 -6.86
C ASP A 40 -7.21 -15.77 -6.30
N GLY A 41 -7.00 -15.46 -5.02
CA GLY A 41 -5.69 -15.63 -4.39
C GLY A 41 -5.66 -15.43 -2.87
N PRO A 42 -4.50 -15.69 -2.22
CA PRO A 42 -4.23 -15.11 -0.91
C PRO A 42 -4.13 -13.58 -1.03
N ALA A 43 -4.62 -12.84 -0.05
CA ALA A 43 -4.35 -11.40 0.04
C ALA A 43 -2.87 -11.20 0.36
N GLU A 44 -2.09 -10.70 -0.61
CA GLU A 44 -0.70 -10.29 -0.40
C GLU A 44 -0.66 -8.77 -0.17
N PRO A 45 -0.19 -8.28 1.00
CA PRO A 45 -0.23 -6.87 1.32
C PRO A 45 0.71 -6.06 0.42
N ILE A 46 0.17 -5.02 -0.21
CA ILE A 46 0.94 -4.09 -1.05
C ILE A 46 1.73 -3.07 -0.22
N SER A 47 1.38 -2.92 1.05
CA SER A 47 2.16 -2.19 2.06
C SER A 47 3.31 -3.02 2.65
N ILE A 48 4.42 -2.37 3.03
CA ILE A 48 5.55 -2.99 3.72
C ILE A 48 5.84 -2.30 5.07
N SER A 49 6.20 -3.08 6.10
CA SER A 49 6.76 -2.51 7.33
C SER A 49 8.24 -2.15 7.15
N LEU A 50 8.59 -0.89 7.43
CA LEU A 50 9.96 -0.37 7.39
C LEU A 50 10.55 -0.12 8.80
N GLN A 51 9.90 -0.65 9.84
CA GLN A 51 10.29 -0.45 11.25
C GLN A 51 11.72 -0.95 11.53
N THR A 52 12.18 -2.01 10.85
CA THR A 52 13.55 -2.53 10.93
C THR A 52 14.61 -1.58 10.38
N TYR A 53 14.21 -0.58 9.59
CA TYR A 53 15.04 0.52 9.11
C TYR A 53 14.81 1.83 9.91
N GLY A 54 13.99 1.79 10.96
CA GLY A 54 13.67 2.94 11.81
C GLY A 54 12.52 3.82 11.31
N PHE A 55 11.78 3.41 10.28
CA PHE A 55 10.64 4.17 9.75
C PHE A 55 9.29 3.58 10.19
N THR A 56 8.38 4.46 10.64
CA THR A 56 6.99 4.17 10.96
C THR A 56 6.13 5.23 10.26
N PRO A 57 5.03 4.87 9.57
CA PRO A 57 4.21 5.85 8.87
C PRO A 57 3.22 6.52 9.83
N GLU A 58 2.83 7.76 9.53
CA GLU A 58 1.83 8.49 10.32
C GLU A 58 0.46 7.77 10.30
N PRO A 59 -0.47 8.07 11.24
CA PRO A 59 -1.83 7.53 11.20
C PRO A 59 -2.53 7.87 9.87
N GLY A 60 -3.13 6.88 9.23
CA GLY A 60 -3.71 7.00 7.88
C GLY A 60 -2.73 6.75 6.72
N ASN A 61 -1.44 6.56 7.00
CA ASN A 61 -0.40 6.34 5.98
C ASN A 61 0.14 4.90 5.99
N VAL A 62 0.61 4.44 4.83
CA VAL A 62 1.36 3.18 4.67
C VAL A 62 2.62 3.41 3.84
N PHE A 63 3.59 2.50 3.94
CA PHE A 63 4.72 2.48 3.01
C PHE A 63 4.49 1.47 1.88
N ILE A 64 4.67 1.87 0.63
CA ILE A 64 4.62 0.99 -0.56
C ILE A 64 6.01 0.99 -1.21
N LYS A 65 6.58 -0.18 -1.50
CA LYS A 65 7.96 -0.33 -2.03
C LYS A 65 7.95 -0.55 -3.54
N ASP A 66 8.72 0.26 -4.25
CA ASP A 66 8.72 0.31 -5.73
C ASP A 66 9.87 -0.54 -6.28
N TRP A 67 9.52 -1.64 -6.94
CA TRP A 67 10.38 -2.82 -7.11
C TRP A 67 10.17 -3.55 -8.43
N SER A 68 11.09 -4.45 -8.76
CA SER A 68 11.03 -5.30 -9.96
C SER A 68 9.66 -5.94 -10.22
N GLU A 69 9.06 -6.58 -9.21
CA GLU A 69 7.77 -7.26 -9.36
C GLU A 69 6.57 -6.32 -9.52
N HIS A 70 6.65 -5.08 -9.03
CA HIS A 70 5.52 -4.14 -8.94
C HIS A 70 5.88 -2.71 -9.38
N CYS A 71 6.78 -2.58 -10.37
CA CYS A 71 7.41 -1.31 -10.73
C CYS A 71 6.36 -0.29 -11.23
N GLY A 72 6.24 0.83 -10.52
CA GLY A 72 5.24 1.87 -10.75
C GLY A 72 3.88 1.62 -10.11
N LEU A 73 3.68 0.59 -9.28
CA LEU A 73 2.41 0.32 -8.57
C LEU A 73 1.93 1.55 -7.79
N THR A 74 2.81 2.22 -7.03
CA THR A 74 2.46 3.44 -6.30
C THR A 74 1.92 4.54 -7.22
N ALA A 75 2.52 4.72 -8.40
CA ALA A 75 2.06 5.72 -9.36
C ALA A 75 0.66 5.41 -9.91
N ARG A 76 0.34 4.12 -10.11
CA ARG A 76 -0.99 3.64 -10.53
C ARG A 76 -2.04 3.84 -9.44
N LEU A 77 -1.72 3.52 -8.18
CA LEU A 77 -2.61 3.74 -7.04
C LEU A 77 -2.93 5.23 -6.84
N VAL A 78 -1.97 6.13 -7.10
CA VAL A 78 -2.18 7.58 -7.13
C VAL A 78 -3.06 8.00 -8.30
N GLN A 79 -2.83 7.46 -9.51
CA GLN A 79 -3.67 7.74 -10.68
C GLN A 79 -5.13 7.25 -10.51
N ALA A 80 -5.33 6.14 -9.79
CA ALA A 80 -6.64 5.60 -9.44
C ALA A 80 -7.34 6.35 -8.27
N GLY A 81 -6.66 7.31 -7.62
CA GLY A 81 -7.20 8.04 -6.47
C GLY A 81 -7.42 7.17 -5.22
N LEU A 82 -6.60 6.14 -5.04
CA LEU A 82 -6.64 5.21 -3.90
C LEU A 82 -5.67 5.61 -2.79
N VAL A 83 -4.59 6.33 -3.15
CA VAL A 83 -3.60 6.88 -2.21
C VAL A 83 -3.10 8.25 -2.68
N THR A 84 -2.60 9.07 -1.76
CA THR A 84 -1.93 10.36 -2.01
C THR A 84 -0.47 10.28 -1.55
N PRO A 85 0.52 10.71 -2.35
CA PRO A 85 1.94 10.61 -1.97
C PRO A 85 2.30 11.62 -0.87
N VAL A 86 3.03 11.16 0.15
CA VAL A 86 3.47 11.96 1.30
C VAL A 86 4.98 12.23 1.22
N GLN A 87 5.81 11.19 1.10
CA GLN A 87 7.25 11.33 0.89
C GLN A 87 7.86 10.12 0.19
N THR A 88 9.06 10.31 -0.38
CA THR A 88 9.88 9.23 -0.96
C THR A 88 11.03 8.90 -0.01
N LEU A 89 11.21 7.61 0.28
CA LEU A 89 12.24 7.06 1.15
C LEU A 89 13.23 6.21 0.34
N THR A 90 14.47 6.13 0.83
CA THR A 90 15.52 5.27 0.28
C THR A 90 15.94 4.27 1.36
N VAL A 91 15.72 2.98 1.11
CA VAL A 91 15.82 1.93 2.13
C VAL A 91 16.74 0.76 1.74
N GLY A 92 17.34 0.15 2.76
CA GLY A 92 18.20 -1.03 2.63
C GLY A 92 19.56 -0.76 1.97
N PRO A 93 20.44 -1.78 1.92
CA PRO A 93 21.81 -1.66 1.40
C PRO A 93 21.88 -1.45 -0.12
N TYR A 94 20.77 -1.62 -0.83
CA TYR A 94 20.65 -1.43 -2.28
C TYR A 94 19.97 -0.09 -2.66
N PHE A 95 19.77 0.82 -1.70
CA PHE A 95 19.13 2.12 -1.92
C PHE A 95 17.78 2.02 -2.65
N SER A 96 16.93 1.05 -2.27
CA SER A 96 15.62 0.83 -2.88
C SER A 96 14.65 1.98 -2.60
N THR A 97 13.84 2.35 -3.59
CA THR A 97 12.76 3.33 -3.42
C THR A 97 11.60 2.72 -2.65
N ALA A 98 11.12 3.43 -1.64
CA ALA A 98 9.79 3.25 -1.06
C ALA A 98 9.09 4.60 -0.98
N TYR A 99 7.76 4.58 -0.92
CA TYR A 99 6.95 5.79 -0.79
C TYR A 99 6.09 5.66 0.47
N GLU A 100 6.06 6.71 1.29
CA GLU A 100 4.95 6.89 2.21
C GLU A 100 3.78 7.51 1.46
N VAL A 101 2.60 6.92 1.61
CA VAL A 101 1.37 7.39 1.01
C VAL A 101 0.25 7.42 2.05
N GLN A 102 -0.55 8.49 2.02
CA GLN A 102 -1.80 8.56 2.75
C GLN A 102 -2.86 7.77 1.99
N VAL A 103 -3.59 6.92 2.68
CA VAL A 103 -4.66 6.10 2.07
C VAL A 103 -5.95 6.92 1.94
N THR A 104 -6.63 6.82 0.78
CA THR A 104 -7.82 7.62 0.44
C THR A 104 -8.98 6.74 -0.04
N LEU A 105 -9.30 5.71 0.75
CA LEU A 105 -10.47 4.83 0.55
C LEU A 105 -11.78 5.55 0.88
#